data_AF-A0A2V8XRS3-F1
#
_entry.id   AF-A0A2V8XRS3-F1
#
_cell.length_a   1.000
_cell.length_b   1.000
_cell.length_c   1.000
_cell.angle_alpha   90.00
_cell.angle_beta   90.00
_cell.angle_gamma   90.00
#
_symmetry.space_group_name_H-M   'P 1'
#
loop_
_entity.id
_entity.type
_entity.pdbx_description
1 polymer ?
#
loop_
_entity_poly.entity_id
_entity_poly.type
_entity_poly.pdbx_seq_one_letter_code
_entity_poly.pdbx_strand_id
1 'polypeptide(L)'
;MPFGVDGTECVRCVFNGQAFRYGGGNFQFTDFRFSGPVRVELIGAARNTVIFLQFVQALAAGQAPTKPAIPNEPIIRTAMVKETVTGSFGTPK
;
A
#
# COMPACT_ATOMS: atom_id res chain seq x y z
N MET A 1 9.33 19.81 3.46
CA MET A 1 9.74 18.54 4.08
C MET A 1 8.70 17.48 3.75
N PRO A 2 9.08 16.21 3.51
CA PRO A 2 8.12 15.16 3.23
C PRO A 2 7.29 14.83 4.49
N PHE A 3 6.00 14.55 4.29
CA PHE A 3 5.06 14.16 5.33
C PHE A 3 5.30 12.69 5.70
N GLY A 4 5.61 12.41 6.96
CA GLY A 4 5.75 11.05 7.46
C GLY A 4 4.39 10.38 7.57
N VAL A 5 4.20 9.26 6.87
CA VAL A 5 2.91 8.57 6.78
C VAL A 5 2.75 7.51 7.86
N ASP A 6 3.85 6.93 8.34
CA ASP A 6 3.81 5.83 9.31
C ASP A 6 3.17 6.26 10.64
N GLY A 7 2.18 5.49 11.09
CA GLY A 7 1.41 5.75 12.32
C GLY A 7 0.42 6.91 12.19
N THR A 8 0.23 7.48 11.00
CA THR A 8 -0.66 8.63 10.83
C THR A 8 -2.11 8.20 10.76
N GLU A 9 -2.94 8.83 11.58
CA GLU A 9 -4.38 8.90 11.38
C GLU A 9 -4.76 10.34 11.09
N CYS A 10 -5.48 10.57 9.99
CA CYS A 10 -5.83 11.90 9.54
C CYS A 10 -7.25 11.92 8.96
N VAL A 11 -8.04 12.88 9.42
CA VAL A 11 -9.47 13.03 9.08
C VAL A 11 -9.66 14.40 8.43
N ARG A 12 -10.31 14.44 7.26
CA ARG A 12 -10.58 15.67 6.48
C ARG A 12 -9.35 16.48 6.09
N CYS A 13 -8.19 15.83 5.99
CA CYS A 13 -6.97 16.52 5.58
C CYS A 13 -7.00 16.91 4.10
N VAL A 14 -6.35 18.02 3.79
CA VAL A 14 -6.16 18.51 2.43
C VAL A 14 -4.68 18.50 2.12
N PHE A 15 -4.30 17.76 1.09
CA PHE A 15 -2.95 17.67 0.59
C PHE A 15 -2.87 18.36 -0.77
N ASN A 16 -1.94 19.30 -0.92
CA ASN A 16 -1.70 20.01 -2.16
C ASN A 16 -0.22 19.93 -2.54
N GLY A 17 0.11 19.14 -3.58
CA GLY A 17 1.48 18.95 -4.04
C GLY A 17 2.39 18.24 -3.03
N GLN A 18 1.82 17.43 -2.14
CA GLN A 18 2.52 16.88 -0.98
C GLN A 18 3.53 15.78 -1.39
N ALA A 19 4.70 15.82 -0.76
CA ALA A 19 5.64 14.70 -0.74
C ALA A 19 5.41 13.84 0.50
N PHE A 20 5.36 12.53 0.34
CA PHE A 20 5.18 11.54 1.40
C PHE A 20 6.44 10.72 1.61
N ARG A 21 6.72 10.40 2.88
CA ARG A 21 7.75 9.46 3.28
C ARG A 21 7.09 8.31 4.01
N TYR A 22 7.28 7.09 3.51
CA TYR A 22 6.65 5.88 4.02
C TYR A 22 7.69 4.80 4.29
N GLY A 23 7.74 4.32 5.53
CA GLY A 23 8.68 3.28 5.99
C GLY A 23 8.04 1.92 6.23
N GLY A 24 6.70 1.82 6.15
CA GLY A 24 6.00 0.52 6.27
C GLY A 24 5.00 0.42 7.42
N GLY A 25 4.78 1.51 8.14
CA GLY A 25 3.82 1.57 9.24
C GLY A 25 2.38 1.54 8.77
N ASN A 26 1.46 1.40 9.73
CA ASN A 26 0.04 1.57 9.44
C ASN A 26 -0.26 3.05 9.17
N PHE A 27 -1.26 3.33 8.33
CA PHE A 27 -1.75 4.68 8.09
C PHE A 27 -3.26 4.65 7.83
N GLN A 28 -3.93 5.73 8.14
CA GLN A 28 -5.36 5.89 7.93
C GLN A 28 -5.69 7.32 7.50
N PHE A 29 -6.37 7.44 6.37
CA PHE A 29 -6.90 8.70 5.88
C PHE A 29 -8.42 8.57 5.70
N THR A 30 -9.18 9.50 6.28
CA THR A 30 -10.65 9.54 6.20
C THR A 30 -11.10 10.90 5.67
N ASP A 31 -12.04 10.93 4.74
CA ASP A 31 -12.57 12.16 4.10
C ASP A 31 -11.49 13.11 3.52
N PHE A 32 -10.38 12.57 3.03
CA PHE A 32 -9.25 13.36 2.57
C PHE A 32 -9.48 14.02 1.20
N ARG A 33 -8.70 15.06 0.88
CA ARG A 33 -8.63 15.67 -0.45
C ARG A 33 -7.18 15.78 -0.93
N PHE A 34 -6.91 15.31 -2.14
CA PHE A 34 -5.62 15.46 -2.81
C PHE A 34 -5.75 16.37 -4.03
N SER A 35 -4.77 17.25 -4.19
CA SER A 35 -4.61 18.12 -5.35
C SER A 35 -3.12 18.27 -5.68
N GLY A 36 -2.80 18.55 -6.95
CA GLY A 36 -1.41 18.72 -7.39
C GLY A 36 -0.57 17.43 -7.41
N PRO A 37 0.75 17.54 -7.65
CA PRO A 37 1.63 16.38 -7.82
C PRO A 37 1.89 15.67 -6.48
N VAL A 38 1.68 14.36 -6.45
CA VAL A 38 2.01 13.51 -5.30
C VAL A 38 3.38 12.88 -5.50
N ARG A 39 4.31 13.11 -4.56
CA ARG A 39 5.65 12.49 -4.57
C ARG A 39 5.76 11.51 -3.41
N VAL A 40 6.44 10.39 -3.63
CA VAL A 40 6.55 9.32 -2.63
C VAL A 40 8.00 8.88 -2.49
N GLU A 41 8.47 8.88 -1.26
CA GLU A 41 9.76 8.32 -0.84
C GLU A 41 9.50 7.07 0.00
N LEU A 42 9.92 5.91 -0.50
CA LEU A 42 9.87 4.65 0.23
C LEU A 42 11.21 4.41 0.92
N ILE A 43 11.20 4.31 2.24
CA ILE A 43 12.42 4.15 3.05
C ILE A 43 12.54 2.79 3.73
N GLY A 44 11.56 1.89 3.53
CA GLY A 44 11.56 0.55 4.13
C GLY A 44 10.82 -0.47 3.25
N ALA A 45 11.23 -1.74 3.36
CA ALA A 45 10.62 -2.86 2.64
C ALA A 45 9.65 -3.61 3.56
N ALA A 46 8.45 -3.07 3.76
CA ALA A 46 7.42 -3.71 4.58
C ALA A 46 6.30 -4.34 3.73
N ARG A 47 5.60 -5.34 4.28
CA ARG A 47 4.42 -5.98 3.65
C ARG A 47 3.32 -4.97 3.28
N ASN A 48 3.19 -3.91 4.07
CA ASN A 48 2.20 -2.84 3.86
C ASN A 48 2.59 -1.85 2.75
N THR A 49 3.83 -1.89 2.24
CA THR A 49 4.28 -1.05 1.12
C THR A 49 3.47 -1.27 -0.14
N VAL A 50 3.01 -2.50 -0.39
CA VAL A 50 2.13 -2.81 -1.53
C VAL A 50 0.79 -2.06 -1.40
N ILE A 51 0.22 -2.02 -0.20
CA ILE A 51 -1.04 -1.31 0.08
C ILE A 51 -0.86 0.19 -0.14
N PHE A 52 0.25 0.76 0.37
CA PHE A 52 0.54 2.17 0.17
C PHE A 52 0.75 2.52 -1.31
N LEU A 53 1.44 1.67 -2.08
CA LEU A 53 1.60 1.85 -3.52
C LEU A 53 0.27 1.77 -4.27
N GLN A 54 -0.62 0.84 -3.91
CA GLN A 54 -1.98 0.77 -4.48
C GLN A 54 -2.78 2.06 -4.20
N PHE A 55 -2.67 2.60 -2.98
CA PHE A 55 -3.26 3.89 -2.62
C PHE A 55 -2.73 5.01 -3.53
N VAL A 56 -1.41 5.11 -3.72
CA VAL A 56 -0.78 6.13 -4.58
C VAL A 56 -1.18 5.96 -6.04
N GLN A 57 -1.29 4.72 -6.54
CA GLN A 57 -1.74 4.43 -7.90
C GLN A 57 -3.20 4.85 -8.11
N ALA A 58 -4.08 4.60 -7.15
CA ALA A 58 -5.47 5.06 -7.22
C ALA A 58 -5.56 6.60 -7.27
N LEU A 59 -4.75 7.31 -6.46
CA LEU A 59 -4.65 8.76 -6.53
C LEU A 59 -4.20 9.24 -7.92
N ALA A 60 -3.19 8.60 -8.50
CA ALA A 60 -2.69 8.93 -9.84
C ALA A 60 -3.74 8.69 -10.94
N ALA A 61 -4.61 7.70 -10.77
CA ALA A 61 -5.73 7.42 -11.67
C ALA A 61 -6.95 8.34 -11.45
N GLY A 62 -6.89 9.27 -10.49
CA GLY A 62 -8.04 10.11 -10.12
C GLY A 62 -9.17 9.33 -9.44
N GLN A 63 -8.87 8.14 -8.92
CA GLN A 63 -9.83 7.26 -8.27
C GLN A 63 -9.70 7.35 -6.75
N ALA A 64 -10.82 7.20 -6.05
CA ALA A 64 -10.77 6.98 -4.62
C ALA A 64 -10.09 5.61 -4.36
N PRO A 65 -9.01 5.56 -3.58
CA PRO A 65 -8.39 4.32 -3.14
C PRO A 65 -9.45 3.44 -2.49
N THR A 66 -9.65 2.25 -3.03
CA THR A 66 -10.51 1.25 -2.38
C THR A 66 -9.82 0.79 -1.11
N LYS A 67 -10.60 0.64 -0.03
CA LYS A 67 -10.10 0.09 1.23
C LYS A 67 -9.41 -1.24 0.90
N PRO A 68 -8.11 -1.41 1.21
CA PRO A 68 -7.45 -2.68 0.97
C PRO A 68 -8.25 -3.76 1.72
N ALA A 69 -8.49 -4.90 1.04
CA ALA A 69 -9.12 -6.05 1.65
C ALA A 69 -8.47 -6.29 3.02
N ILE A 70 -9.30 -6.47 4.04
CA ILE A 70 -8.88 -6.49 5.44
C ILE A 70 -7.66 -7.41 5.58
N PRO A 71 -6.51 -6.96 6.14
CA PRO A 71 -5.22 -7.67 6.07
C PRO A 71 -5.19 -9.08 6.68
N ASN A 72 -6.26 -9.51 7.33
CA ASN A 72 -6.37 -10.79 8.03
C ASN A 72 -7.47 -11.70 7.47
N GLU A 73 -8.11 -11.35 6.35
CA GLU A 73 -8.89 -12.36 5.65
C GLU A 73 -7.93 -13.35 5.00
N PRO A 74 -8.04 -14.66 5.31
CA PRO A 74 -7.20 -15.66 4.66
C PRO A 74 -7.43 -15.60 3.15
N ILE A 75 -6.38 -15.25 2.39
CA ILE A 75 -6.42 -15.36 0.93
C ILE A 75 -6.28 -16.85 0.59
N ILE A 76 -7.40 -17.52 0.38
CA ILE A 76 -7.43 -18.91 -0.06
C ILE A 76 -7.18 -18.92 -1.58
N ARG A 77 -6.02 -19.43 -2.01
CA ARG A 77 -5.74 -19.71 -3.43
C ARG A 77 -5.67 -21.22 -3.63
N THR A 78 -6.63 -21.78 -4.35
CA THR A 78 -6.60 -23.18 -4.76
C THR A 78 -5.80 -23.32 -6.06
N ALA A 79 -4.72 -24.07 -6.03
CA ALA A 79 -3.98 -24.45 -7.23
C ALA A 79 -4.38 -25.87 -7.63
N MET A 80 -4.86 -26.05 -8.88
CA MET A 80 -5.07 -27.37 -9.43
C MET A 80 -3.76 -27.87 -10.07
N VAL A 81 -3.18 -28.89 -9.46
CA VAL A 81 -1.99 -29.56 -9.99
C VAL A 81 -2.47 -30.55 -11.06
N LYS A 82 -2.11 -30.32 -12.32
CA LYS A 82 -2.57 -31.14 -13.46
C LYS A 82 -1.98 -32.56 -13.45
N GLU A 83 -0.74 -32.71 -12.99
CA GLU A 83 0.01 -33.97 -12.94
C GLU A 83 0.97 -33.95 -11.74
N THR A 84 1.40 -35.10 -11.24
CA THR A 84 2.30 -35.21 -10.07
C THR A 84 3.61 -34.44 -10.30
N VAL A 85 3.88 -33.41 -9.47
CA VAL A 85 5.11 -32.61 -9.53
C VAL A 85 6.06 -33.00 -8.40
N THR A 86 7.33 -33.24 -8.71
CA THR A 86 8.41 -33.44 -7.73
C THR A 86 9.45 -32.33 -7.89
N GLY A 87 9.85 -31.68 -6.78
CA GLY A 87 10.83 -30.59 -6.81
C GLY A 87 11.16 -30.04 -5.42
N SER A 88 12.10 -29.09 -5.36
CA SER A 88 12.51 -28.40 -4.13
C SER A 88 12.33 -26.89 -4.29
N PHE A 89 11.89 -26.21 -3.24
CA PHE A 89 11.64 -24.76 -3.21
C PHE A 89 12.23 -24.14 -1.94
N GLY A 90 12.80 -22.94 -2.05
CA GLY A 90 13.37 -22.20 -0.92
C GLY A 90 13.67 -20.74 -1.28
N THR A 91 13.79 -19.88 -0.28
CA THR A 91 14.20 -18.47 -0.47
C THR A 91 15.73 -18.36 -0.42
N PRO A 92 16.37 -17.54 -1.26
CA PRO A 92 17.80 -17.31 -1.18
C PRO A 92 18.19 -16.68 0.17
N LYS A 93 19.37 -17.04 0.68
CA LYS A 93 19.96 -16.49 1.91
C LYS A 93 20.49 -15.08 1.68
#